data_AF-A0A2D7GZ81-F1
#
_entry.id   AF-A0A2D7GZ81-F1
#
_cell.length_a   1.000
_cell.length_b   1.000
_cell.length_c   1.000
_cell.angle_alpha   90.00
_cell.angle_beta   90.00
_cell.angle_gamma   90.00
#
_symmetry.space_group_name_H-M   'P 1'
#
loop_
_entity.id
_entity.type
_entity.pdbx_description
1 polymer ?
#
loop_
_entity_poly.entity_id
_entity_poly.type
_entity_poly.pdbx_seq_one_letter_code
_entity_poly.pdbx_strand_id
1 'polypeptide(L)'
;MIFMKFMLSTLLISMFLSSAALADTLTVNNDGKADSNTIQEALNATSDGEIFSGPTSGFLTGESGACCYQSDAEYLCQDIPGPEGQNLCGQIFQGVWQGAGSYCLSTDCYSGLTGACCIEDFKYYCEEEVTQEECEWNWGGTFLGTDSTCTVEGDYCQSDIGACCIDFYDCYDSTTDNECYWMGGDFYGDGTTCSQDAPNCTTYYGACCFGDYCVNNVEEYACEVNGGYSFWAFSSCDELTDVEECVDQVLLGACCVENALCYSDFDELQCFDYNGEWFGPDSSCEIIDCIDPNGACCYENDCQILYQWECDNQDGFFYEEQECDICSPECLLDLNQDEHVNIGDLLNIIADWGLTESPADVTGDGVVNVSDLLLIISNWGPCE
;
A
#
# COMPACT_ATOMS: atom_id res chain seq x y z
N MET A 1 47.76 38.33 37.16
CA MET A 1 46.82 38.76 36.10
C MET A 1 45.44 38.81 36.74
N ILE A 2 44.86 39.97 37.03
CA ILE A 2 44.13 40.84 36.07
C ILE A 2 42.98 40.00 35.47
N PHE A 3 41.68 40.23 35.65
CA PHE A 3 40.81 41.39 35.96
C PHE A 3 39.46 40.79 36.45
N MET A 4 38.72 41.35 37.43
CA MET A 4 37.80 42.52 37.29
C MET A 4 36.54 42.13 36.46
N LYS A 5 35.25 42.37 36.80
CA LYS A 5 34.52 43.17 37.81
C LYS A 5 33.00 43.03 37.49
N PHE A 6 32.13 43.18 38.51
CA PHE A 6 30.79 43.85 38.49
C PHE A 6 29.65 43.27 37.63
N MET A 7 28.36 43.42 37.93
CA MET A 7 27.54 44.24 38.86
C MET A 7 26.21 43.46 39.06
N LEU A 8 25.69 43.28 40.27
CA LEU A 8 24.73 44.17 40.95
C LEU A 8 23.40 44.38 40.19
N SER A 9 22.29 43.77 40.66
CA SER A 9 21.00 44.46 40.76
C SER A 9 19.98 43.69 41.60
N THR A 10 19.59 44.29 42.72
CA THR A 10 18.44 44.02 43.60
C THR A 10 17.09 44.30 42.92
N LEU A 11 16.06 43.46 43.13
CA LEU A 11 14.73 43.88 43.60
C LEU A 11 13.80 42.70 43.94
N LEU A 12 13.03 42.86 45.04
CA LEU A 12 11.92 42.01 45.51
C LEU A 12 10.65 42.12 44.63
N ILE A 13 9.75 41.11 44.69
CA ILE A 13 8.31 41.20 45.14
C ILE A 13 7.45 39.96 44.72
N SER A 14 6.61 39.51 45.67
CA SER A 14 5.35 38.71 45.64
C SER A 14 5.34 37.26 45.10
N MET A 15 5.04 36.21 45.89
CA MET A 15 3.76 35.79 46.54
C MET A 15 2.84 34.99 45.58
N PHE A 16 2.74 33.65 45.78
CA PHE A 16 1.50 32.85 45.98
C PHE A 16 1.65 31.35 45.60
N LEU A 17 1.17 30.49 46.52
CA LEU A 17 0.59 29.12 46.39
C LEU A 17 1.49 27.98 45.84
N SER A 18 1.52 26.77 46.39
CA SER A 18 0.85 26.14 47.54
C SER A 18 1.62 24.87 47.88
N SER A 19 2.00 24.68 49.15
CA SER A 19 2.38 23.37 49.70
C SER A 19 1.46 23.12 50.88
N ALA A 20 0.60 22.10 50.77
CA ALA A 20 -0.17 21.61 51.90
C ALA A 20 0.76 20.78 52.79
N ALA A 21 0.96 21.25 54.03
CA ALA A 21 1.57 20.48 55.10
C ALA A 21 0.47 20.08 56.11
N LEU A 22 0.61 18.85 56.61
CA LEU A 22 -0.27 18.12 57.53
C LEU A 22 -0.68 18.91 58.79
N ALA A 23 -1.89 18.66 59.29
CA ALA A 23 -2.32 19.06 60.63
C ALA A 23 -2.76 17.83 61.44
N ASP A 24 -1.95 17.46 62.43
CA ASP A 24 -2.31 16.57 63.54
C ASP A 24 -3.04 17.40 64.62
N THR A 25 -4.38 17.41 64.67
CA THR A 25 -5.17 17.54 65.92
C THR A 25 -6.66 17.25 65.66
N LEU A 26 -7.26 16.28 66.35
CA LEU A 26 -8.72 16.12 66.43
C LEU A 26 -9.25 16.89 67.64
N THR A 27 -10.14 17.86 67.45
CA THR A 27 -10.78 18.62 68.54
C THR A 27 -12.11 17.99 68.95
N VAL A 28 -12.26 17.66 70.23
CA VAL A 28 -13.55 17.33 70.86
C VAL A 28 -14.25 18.66 71.22
N ASN A 29 -15.53 18.76 70.92
CA ASN A 29 -16.35 19.97 71.02
C ASN A 29 -16.43 20.54 72.45
N ASN A 30 -16.48 21.86 72.52
CA ASN A 30 -16.20 22.66 73.71
C ASN A 30 -17.49 22.96 74.51
N ASP A 31 -18.09 21.95 75.17
CA ASP A 31 -19.35 22.12 75.92
C ASP A 31 -19.38 21.60 77.39
N GLY A 32 -18.23 21.37 78.01
CA GLY A 32 -18.11 21.34 79.48
C GLY A 32 -17.69 20.02 80.11
N LYS A 33 -17.60 20.04 81.45
CA LYS A 33 -16.70 19.29 82.37
C LYS A 33 -16.49 17.77 82.21
N ALA A 34 -16.04 17.30 81.06
CA ALA A 34 -15.39 15.99 80.91
C ALA A 34 -14.33 16.03 79.79
N ASP A 35 -13.33 16.88 79.96
CA ASP A 35 -12.13 16.91 79.13
C ASP A 35 -11.12 15.86 79.63
N SER A 36 -11.32 14.60 79.23
CA SER A 36 -10.39 13.51 79.54
C SER A 36 -9.27 13.42 78.51
N ASN A 37 -8.04 13.44 79.00
CA ASN A 37 -6.80 13.46 78.24
C ASN A 37 -6.21 12.06 78.00
N THR A 38 -6.99 11.01 78.23
CA THR A 38 -6.66 9.63 77.84
C THR A 38 -7.90 8.84 77.40
N ILE A 39 -7.72 7.90 76.47
CA ILE A 39 -8.78 7.04 75.90
C ILE A 39 -9.50 6.20 76.98
N GLN A 40 -8.80 5.79 78.04
CA GLN A 40 -9.36 4.93 79.09
C GLN A 40 -10.35 5.67 80.00
N GLU A 41 -10.20 6.98 80.19
CA GLU A 41 -11.13 7.78 81.00
C GLU A 41 -12.46 8.04 80.26
N ALA A 42 -12.41 8.20 78.93
CA ALA A 42 -13.61 8.31 78.09
C ALA A 42 -14.41 7.00 78.06
N LEU A 43 -13.73 5.85 78.02
CA LEU A 43 -14.36 4.52 78.11
C LEU A 43 -14.95 4.24 79.50
N ASN A 44 -14.40 4.80 80.58
CA ASN A 44 -14.94 4.61 81.93
C ASN A 44 -16.17 5.51 82.23
N ALA A 45 -16.41 6.55 81.43
CA ALA A 45 -17.58 7.42 81.54
C ALA A 45 -18.83 6.85 80.84
N THR A 46 -18.66 5.84 79.97
CA THR A 46 -19.75 5.06 79.39
C THR A 46 -20.05 3.87 80.29
N SER A 47 -20.83 4.11 81.35
CA SER A 47 -21.27 3.05 82.26
C SER A 47 -22.75 3.17 82.60
N ASP A 48 -23.61 3.27 81.58
CA ASP A 48 -25.07 3.17 81.70
C ASP A 48 -25.80 3.13 80.33
N GLY A 49 -25.43 2.19 79.47
CA GLY A 49 -26.36 1.56 78.51
C GLY A 49 -27.35 2.46 77.74
N GLU A 50 -26.92 3.57 77.14
CA GLU A 50 -27.80 4.37 76.27
C GLU A 50 -27.74 3.90 74.80
N ILE A 51 -28.87 3.38 74.33
CA ILE A 51 -29.23 3.29 72.91
C ILE A 51 -29.50 4.71 72.44
N PHE A 52 -28.74 5.21 71.46
CA PHE A 52 -29.04 6.48 70.81
C PHE A 52 -30.35 6.37 70.02
N SER A 53 -31.44 6.86 70.61
CA SER A 53 -32.71 7.09 69.93
C SER A 53 -33.14 8.55 70.04
N GLY A 54 -33.08 9.27 68.92
CA GLY A 54 -33.81 10.52 68.63
C GLY A 54 -32.98 11.59 67.89
N PRO A 55 -33.59 12.61 67.22
CA PRO A 55 -34.91 12.71 66.59
C PRO A 55 -34.80 12.74 65.04
N THR A 56 -35.93 12.58 64.36
CA THR A 56 -36.09 12.70 62.91
C THR A 56 -35.60 14.04 62.34
N SER A 57 -34.98 13.98 61.16
CA SER A 57 -34.55 15.07 60.25
C SER A 57 -33.08 15.48 60.37
N GLY A 58 -32.25 14.83 59.55
CA GLY A 58 -30.88 15.29 59.22
C GLY A 58 -29.79 14.25 59.39
N PHE A 59 -30.06 12.97 59.11
CA PHE A 59 -29.06 11.92 59.21
C PHE A 59 -28.34 11.75 57.86
N LEU A 60 -27.02 11.89 57.91
CA LEU A 60 -25.99 11.46 56.96
C LEU A 60 -26.54 10.74 55.72
N THR A 61 -26.56 11.47 54.59
CA THR A 61 -26.89 10.91 53.28
C THR A 61 -25.77 9.96 52.84
N GLY A 62 -25.90 8.68 53.18
CA GLY A 62 -25.10 7.59 52.64
C GLY A 62 -25.79 6.28 52.94
N GLU A 63 -26.09 5.51 51.89
CA GLU A 63 -26.69 4.18 52.03
C GLU A 63 -25.69 3.25 52.73
N SER A 64 -26.18 2.44 53.68
CA SER A 64 -25.36 1.41 54.34
C SER A 64 -25.00 0.32 53.33
N GLY A 65 -23.95 -0.46 53.59
CA GLY A 65 -23.53 -1.55 52.70
C GLY A 65 -22.85 -2.68 53.47
N ALA A 66 -22.77 -3.85 52.85
CA ALA A 66 -22.12 -5.04 53.38
C ALA A 66 -20.61 -5.00 53.11
N CYS A 67 -19.83 -5.39 54.12
CA CYS A 67 -18.39 -5.60 54.04
C CYS A 67 -18.07 -7.07 54.28
N CYS A 68 -17.49 -7.74 53.28
CA CYS A 68 -17.04 -9.13 53.39
C CYS A 68 -15.57 -9.13 53.80
N TYR A 69 -15.22 -9.84 54.87
CA TYR A 69 -13.84 -9.94 55.34
C TYR A 69 -13.57 -11.33 55.91
N GLN A 70 -12.30 -11.70 55.95
CA GLN A 70 -11.85 -12.97 56.51
C GLN A 70 -11.34 -12.75 57.94
N SER A 71 -11.78 -13.59 58.87
CA SER A 71 -11.19 -13.70 60.21
C SER A 71 -10.82 -15.16 60.43
N ASP A 72 -9.52 -15.42 60.62
CA ASP A 72 -8.97 -16.78 60.68
C ASP A 72 -9.35 -17.60 59.43
N ALA A 73 -10.11 -18.69 59.60
CA ALA A 73 -10.56 -19.58 58.52
C ALA A 73 -12.06 -19.42 58.18
N GLU A 74 -12.72 -18.38 58.70
CA GLU A 74 -14.16 -18.13 58.46
C GLU A 74 -14.37 -16.80 57.73
N TYR A 75 -15.24 -16.82 56.72
CA TYR A 75 -15.69 -15.61 56.01
C TYR A 75 -16.86 -14.99 56.76
N LEU A 76 -16.72 -13.71 57.08
CA LEU A 76 -17.69 -12.94 57.86
C LEU A 76 -18.18 -11.75 57.04
N CYS A 77 -19.43 -11.37 57.32
CA CYS A 77 -20.06 -10.20 56.74
C CYS A 77 -20.44 -9.23 57.85
N GLN A 78 -20.12 -7.95 57.66
CA GLN A 78 -20.55 -6.87 58.55
C GLN A 78 -21.23 -5.75 57.75
N ASP A 79 -22.46 -5.41 58.13
CA ASP A 79 -23.16 -4.23 57.60
C ASP A 79 -22.53 -2.97 58.22
N ILE A 80 -22.03 -2.07 57.36
CA ILE A 80 -21.41 -0.80 57.76
C ILE A 80 -22.33 0.38 57.38
N PRO A 81 -22.72 1.23 58.34
CA PRO A 81 -23.58 2.37 58.07
C PRO A 81 -22.83 3.58 57.49
N GLY A 82 -23.48 4.29 56.57
CA GLY A 82 -23.10 5.65 56.17
C GLY A 82 -22.24 5.78 54.91
N PRO A 83 -21.95 7.01 54.48
CA PRO A 83 -21.32 7.30 53.18
C PRO A 83 -19.83 6.89 53.10
N GLU A 84 -19.19 6.62 54.23
CA GLU A 84 -17.77 6.22 54.30
C GLU A 84 -17.59 4.70 54.45
N GLY A 85 -18.65 3.92 54.26
CA GLY A 85 -18.64 2.46 54.47
C GLY A 85 -17.53 1.73 53.70
N GLN A 86 -17.22 2.15 52.48
CA GLN A 86 -16.12 1.60 51.68
C GLN A 86 -14.75 1.78 52.35
N ASN A 87 -14.47 2.97 52.89
CA ASN A 87 -13.19 3.26 53.54
C ASN A 87 -13.06 2.47 54.85
N LEU A 88 -14.14 2.40 55.63
CA LEU A 88 -14.19 1.61 56.87
C LEU A 88 -13.98 0.12 56.58
N CYS A 89 -14.61 -0.41 55.52
CA CYS A 89 -14.45 -1.80 55.11
C CYS A 89 -12.98 -2.15 54.80
N GLY A 90 -12.31 -1.34 53.98
CA GLY A 90 -10.90 -1.57 53.64
C GLY A 90 -9.92 -1.29 54.78
N GLN A 91 -10.14 -0.25 55.59
CA GLN A 91 -9.16 0.17 56.61
C GLN A 91 -9.30 -0.57 57.94
N ILE A 92 -10.52 -0.88 58.38
CA ILE A 92 -10.77 -1.53 59.67
C ILE A 92 -10.83 -3.04 59.52
N PHE A 93 -11.58 -3.52 58.53
CA PHE A 93 -11.85 -4.94 58.36
C PHE A 93 -10.90 -5.61 57.37
N GLN A 94 -10.09 -4.83 56.61
CA GLN A 94 -9.31 -5.34 55.48
C GLN A 94 -10.20 -6.16 54.52
N GLY A 95 -11.46 -5.76 54.41
CA GLY A 95 -12.50 -6.47 53.68
C GLY A 95 -12.84 -5.80 52.35
N VAL A 96 -13.66 -6.49 51.57
CA VAL A 96 -14.18 -6.03 50.28
C VAL A 96 -15.60 -5.50 50.44
N TRP A 97 -15.77 -4.26 50.01
CA TRP A 97 -17.04 -3.54 50.05
C TRP A 97 -17.96 -3.97 48.92
N GLN A 98 -19.17 -4.42 49.24
CA GLN A 98 -20.13 -4.99 48.29
C GLN A 98 -21.05 -3.94 47.65
N GLY A 99 -20.71 -2.66 47.79
CA GLY A 99 -21.48 -1.54 47.25
C GLY A 99 -22.50 -0.98 48.24
N ALA A 100 -22.88 0.28 48.03
CA ALA A 100 -23.90 0.94 48.83
C ALA A 100 -25.29 0.34 48.56
N GLY A 101 -26.08 0.11 49.61
CA GLY A 101 -27.39 -0.55 49.55
C GLY A 101 -27.35 -2.08 49.70
N SER A 102 -26.17 -2.69 49.73
CA SER A 102 -26.01 -4.13 50.02
C SER A 102 -26.19 -4.43 51.51
N TYR A 103 -26.55 -5.67 51.85
CA TYR A 103 -26.70 -6.09 53.25
C TYR A 103 -26.36 -7.58 53.43
N CYS A 104 -25.80 -7.94 54.58
CA CYS A 104 -25.27 -9.28 54.86
C CYS A 104 -26.30 -10.41 54.77
N LEU A 105 -27.60 -10.11 54.90
CA LEU A 105 -28.66 -11.12 54.76
C LEU A 105 -28.92 -11.52 53.29
N SER A 106 -28.51 -10.71 52.31
CA SER A 106 -28.62 -11.01 50.88
C SER A 106 -27.27 -11.07 50.17
N THR A 107 -26.19 -10.85 50.90
CA THR A 107 -24.82 -10.86 50.38
C THR A 107 -24.19 -12.17 50.82
N ASP A 108 -23.91 -13.04 49.86
CA ASP A 108 -23.17 -14.26 50.14
C ASP A 108 -21.67 -13.94 50.12
N CYS A 109 -21.07 -13.68 51.28
CA CYS A 109 -19.63 -13.41 51.37
C CYS A 109 -18.74 -14.63 51.08
N TYR A 110 -19.35 -15.77 50.71
CA TYR A 110 -18.66 -16.90 50.10
C TYR A 110 -18.41 -16.69 48.60
N SER A 111 -19.24 -15.87 47.92
CA SER A 111 -19.13 -15.51 46.50
C SER A 111 -18.86 -14.00 46.36
N GLY A 112 -17.67 -13.63 45.91
CA GLY A 112 -17.27 -12.22 45.73
C GLY A 112 -15.88 -11.86 46.26
N LEU A 113 -15.13 -12.85 46.76
CA LEU A 113 -13.67 -12.77 46.94
C LEU A 113 -12.92 -13.68 45.98
N THR A 114 -13.66 -14.49 45.22
CA THR A 114 -13.16 -15.43 44.24
C THR A 114 -13.32 -14.87 42.84
N GLY A 115 -12.50 -15.35 41.92
CA GLY A 115 -12.50 -15.00 40.51
C GLY A 115 -11.57 -15.93 39.74
N ALA A 116 -11.43 -15.69 38.44
CA ALA A 116 -10.53 -16.48 37.60
C ALA A 116 -9.05 -16.17 37.89
N CYS A 117 -8.21 -17.21 37.84
CA CYS A 117 -6.76 -17.14 38.00
C CYS A 117 -6.05 -17.71 36.78
N CYS A 118 -5.12 -16.93 36.22
CA CYS A 118 -4.32 -17.30 35.06
C CYS A 118 -2.94 -17.81 35.50
N ILE A 119 -2.67 -19.12 35.43
CA ILE A 119 -1.42 -19.71 35.94
C ILE A 119 -0.39 -19.86 34.81
N GLU A 120 0.65 -19.03 34.80
CA GLU A 120 1.66 -18.97 33.72
C GLU A 120 2.61 -20.20 33.71
N ASP A 121 2.97 -20.74 34.88
CA ASP A 121 3.97 -21.82 35.02
C ASP A 121 3.45 -23.21 34.56
N PHE A 122 2.14 -23.40 34.39
CA PHE A 122 1.51 -24.67 34.01
C PHE A 122 0.74 -24.60 32.69
N LYS A 123 1.29 -23.89 31.69
CA LYS A 123 0.65 -23.69 30.37
C LYS A 123 -0.73 -23.05 30.50
N TYR A 124 -0.76 -21.85 31.07
CA TYR A 124 -1.92 -20.96 31.07
C TYR A 124 -3.24 -21.65 31.45
N TYR A 125 -3.18 -22.50 32.48
CA TYR A 125 -4.38 -23.07 33.05
C TYR A 125 -5.18 -21.94 33.74
N CYS A 126 -6.41 -21.72 33.28
CA CYS A 126 -7.33 -20.81 33.94
C CYS A 126 -8.18 -21.58 34.95
N GLU A 127 -8.05 -21.24 36.22
CA GLU A 127 -8.88 -21.79 37.29
C GLU A 127 -9.95 -20.79 37.72
N GLU A 128 -11.17 -21.28 37.85
CA GLU A 128 -12.33 -20.51 38.30
C GLU A 128 -12.44 -20.50 39.83
N GLU A 129 -13.15 -19.50 40.37
CA GLU A 129 -13.58 -19.48 41.77
C GLU A 129 -12.45 -19.56 42.81
N VAL A 130 -11.33 -18.85 42.56
CA VAL A 130 -10.17 -18.84 43.46
C VAL A 130 -9.89 -17.47 44.03
N THR A 131 -9.33 -17.43 45.23
CA THR A 131 -8.99 -16.15 45.88
C THR A 131 -7.73 -15.53 45.28
N GLN A 132 -7.60 -14.20 45.39
CA GLN A 132 -6.38 -13.50 44.96
C GLN A 132 -5.13 -14.07 45.65
N GLU A 133 -5.21 -14.38 46.95
CA GLU A 133 -4.08 -14.91 47.70
C GLU A 133 -3.67 -16.30 47.18
N GLU A 134 -4.63 -17.20 46.96
CA GLU A 134 -4.34 -18.52 46.40
C GLU A 134 -3.75 -18.43 44.98
N CYS A 135 -4.31 -17.56 44.14
CA CYS A 135 -3.84 -17.37 42.78
C CYS A 135 -2.38 -16.90 42.73
N GLU A 136 -2.07 -15.81 43.43
CA GLU A 136 -0.76 -15.15 43.36
C GLU A 136 0.31 -15.90 44.19
N TRP A 137 -0.05 -16.39 45.38
CA TRP A 137 0.94 -16.94 46.33
C TRP A 137 1.06 -18.46 46.28
N ASN A 138 -0.04 -19.19 46.10
CA ASN A 138 0.01 -20.65 46.09
C ASN A 138 0.34 -21.19 44.70
N TRP A 139 -0.16 -20.54 43.65
CA TRP A 139 -0.03 -21.04 42.28
C TRP A 139 0.86 -20.19 41.38
N GLY A 140 1.23 -18.98 41.79
CA GLY A 140 2.07 -18.09 41.00
C GLY A 140 1.39 -17.58 39.73
N GLY A 141 0.04 -17.52 39.74
CA GLY A 141 -0.77 -17.00 38.65
C GLY A 141 -1.16 -15.53 38.83
N THR A 142 -1.76 -14.96 37.78
CA THR A 142 -2.31 -13.60 37.78
C THR A 142 -3.81 -13.65 38.05
N PHE A 143 -4.27 -12.98 39.11
CA PHE A 143 -5.68 -12.90 39.48
C PHE A 143 -6.42 -11.87 38.60
N LEU A 144 -7.53 -12.28 37.99
CA LEU A 144 -8.23 -11.47 36.97
C LEU A 144 -9.28 -10.51 37.57
N GLY A 145 -9.46 -10.56 38.88
CA GLY A 145 -10.42 -9.74 39.62
C GLY A 145 -11.59 -10.56 40.16
N THR A 146 -12.31 -10.01 41.14
CA THR A 146 -13.50 -10.66 41.74
C THR A 146 -14.59 -10.84 40.70
N ASP A 147 -15.31 -11.97 40.75
CA ASP A 147 -16.38 -12.36 39.81
C ASP A 147 -15.97 -12.50 38.33
N SER A 148 -14.66 -12.41 38.04
CA SER A 148 -14.14 -12.72 36.70
C SER A 148 -14.29 -14.21 36.40
N THR A 149 -14.48 -14.54 35.12
CA THR A 149 -14.60 -15.92 34.66
C THR A 149 -13.51 -16.26 33.63
N CYS A 150 -13.13 -17.52 33.58
CA CYS A 150 -12.22 -18.04 32.56
C CYS A 150 -12.80 -17.96 31.15
N THR A 151 -14.13 -17.92 31.02
CA THR A 151 -14.79 -17.83 29.70
C THR A 151 -14.87 -16.42 29.12
N VAL A 152 -14.68 -15.38 29.94
CA VAL A 152 -14.82 -13.99 29.51
C VAL A 152 -13.51 -13.24 29.71
N GLU A 153 -13.10 -13.06 30.97
CA GLU A 153 -11.87 -12.35 31.30
C GLU A 153 -10.64 -13.25 31.12
N GLY A 154 -10.75 -14.56 31.33
CA GLY A 154 -9.64 -15.51 31.19
C GLY A 154 -9.49 -16.17 29.82
N ASP A 155 -10.19 -15.69 28.79
CA ASP A 155 -10.14 -16.28 27.43
C ASP A 155 -8.72 -16.26 26.85
N TYR A 156 -7.94 -15.20 27.16
CA TYR A 156 -6.54 -15.09 26.76
C TYR A 156 -5.60 -16.05 27.50
N CYS A 157 -6.04 -16.61 28.64
CA CYS A 157 -5.31 -17.68 29.30
C CYS A 157 -5.45 -19.00 28.53
N GLN A 158 -6.47 -19.16 27.68
CA GLN A 158 -6.67 -20.39 26.92
C GLN A 158 -5.98 -20.39 25.54
N SER A 159 -5.40 -19.28 25.09
CA SER A 159 -4.89 -19.19 23.71
C SER A 159 -3.47 -19.75 23.57
N ASP A 160 -3.35 -21.08 23.47
CA ASP A 160 -2.23 -21.71 22.75
C ASP A 160 -2.41 -21.53 21.23
N ILE A 161 -3.45 -20.83 20.77
CA ILE A 161 -3.85 -20.76 19.36
C ILE A 161 -3.61 -19.37 18.74
N GLY A 162 -3.16 -19.38 17.49
CA GLY A 162 -2.91 -18.19 16.67
C GLY A 162 -2.91 -18.54 15.19
N ALA A 163 -2.49 -17.61 14.34
CA ALA A 163 -2.36 -17.83 12.91
C ALA A 163 -1.14 -18.70 12.59
N CYS A 164 -1.38 -19.79 11.87
CA CYS A 164 -0.33 -20.67 11.35
C CYS A 164 -0.23 -20.52 9.83
N CYS A 165 0.97 -20.24 9.33
CA CYS A 165 1.22 -20.10 7.91
C CYS A 165 2.04 -21.28 7.37
N ILE A 166 1.45 -22.10 6.50
CA ILE A 166 2.14 -23.23 5.88
C ILE A 166 2.46 -22.90 4.43
N ASP A 167 3.71 -23.18 4.03
CA ASP A 167 4.21 -23.01 2.67
C ASP A 167 3.90 -21.62 2.05
N PHE A 168 3.83 -20.56 2.87
CA PHE A 168 3.52 -19.16 2.52
C PHE A 168 2.10 -18.86 2.02
N TYR A 169 1.21 -19.85 1.93
CA TYR A 169 -0.07 -19.69 1.21
C TYR A 169 -1.28 -20.32 1.91
N ASP A 170 -1.07 -21.32 2.78
CA ASP A 170 -2.13 -21.97 3.53
C ASP A 170 -2.14 -21.44 4.97
N CYS A 171 -3.00 -20.45 5.21
CA CYS A 171 -3.17 -19.84 6.52
C CYS A 171 -4.32 -20.48 7.31
N TYR A 172 -4.04 -20.93 8.53
CA TYR A 172 -5.00 -21.50 9.46
C TYR A 172 -5.13 -20.63 10.71
N ASP A 173 -6.32 -20.10 10.94
CA ASP A 173 -6.67 -19.48 12.22
C ASP A 173 -6.78 -20.54 13.31
N SER A 174 -6.64 -20.10 14.57
CA SER A 174 -6.92 -20.93 15.74
C SER A 174 -6.09 -22.22 15.83
N THR A 175 -4.82 -22.17 15.42
CA THR A 175 -3.88 -23.32 15.43
C THR A 175 -2.84 -23.18 16.53
N THR A 176 -2.43 -24.27 17.18
CA THR A 176 -1.35 -24.19 18.18
C THR A 176 0.05 -24.10 17.59
N ASP A 177 1.01 -23.47 18.27
CA ASP A 177 2.42 -23.40 17.81
C ASP A 177 2.97 -24.79 17.45
N ASN A 178 2.72 -25.77 18.32
CA ASN A 178 3.18 -27.14 18.09
C ASN A 178 2.44 -27.80 16.90
N GLU A 179 1.12 -27.63 16.75
CA GLU A 179 0.41 -28.13 15.57
C GLU A 179 0.90 -27.45 14.29
N CYS A 180 1.17 -26.14 14.34
CA CYS A 180 1.72 -25.38 13.22
C CYS A 180 3.07 -25.94 12.79
N TYR A 181 3.96 -26.18 13.75
CA TYR A 181 5.25 -26.83 13.53
C TYR A 181 5.11 -28.23 12.94
N TRP A 182 4.18 -29.05 13.43
CA TRP A 182 3.93 -30.40 12.89
C TRP A 182 3.38 -30.39 11.47
N MET A 183 2.65 -29.33 11.10
CA MET A 183 2.20 -29.08 9.73
C MET A 183 3.29 -28.46 8.84
N GLY A 184 4.45 -28.09 9.40
CA GLY A 184 5.55 -27.47 8.67
C GLY A 184 5.37 -25.97 8.42
N GLY A 185 4.52 -25.30 9.20
CA GLY A 185 4.24 -23.88 9.09
C GLY A 185 4.98 -23.00 10.10
N ASP A 186 4.95 -21.70 9.84
CA ASP A 186 5.43 -20.64 10.70
C ASP A 186 4.27 -20.07 11.54
N PHE A 187 4.43 -20.09 12.87
CA PHE A 187 3.44 -19.59 13.81
C PHE A 187 3.64 -18.09 14.09
N TYR A 188 2.58 -17.30 13.95
CA TYR A 188 2.64 -15.83 14.05
C TYR A 188 2.46 -15.29 15.47
N GLY A 189 2.14 -16.16 16.42
CA GLY A 189 2.00 -15.85 17.84
C GLY A 189 0.56 -16.00 18.35
N ASP A 190 0.42 -16.09 19.66
CA ASP A 190 -0.86 -16.35 20.30
C ASP A 190 -1.86 -15.20 20.07
N GLY A 191 -3.13 -15.55 19.82
CA GLY A 191 -4.20 -14.58 19.58
C GLY A 191 -4.16 -13.87 18.22
N THR A 192 -3.19 -14.20 17.36
CA THR A 192 -3.10 -13.66 15.99
C THR A 192 -4.12 -14.30 15.05
N THR A 193 -4.53 -13.57 14.00
CA THR A 193 -5.41 -14.07 12.94
C THR A 193 -4.79 -13.93 11.56
N CYS A 194 -5.14 -14.83 10.65
CA CYS A 194 -4.70 -14.84 9.27
C CYS A 194 -5.02 -13.52 8.54
N SER A 195 -6.19 -12.95 8.82
CA SER A 195 -6.66 -11.74 8.14
C SER A 195 -6.00 -10.43 8.60
N GLN A 196 -5.44 -10.39 9.81
CA GLN A 196 -4.89 -9.16 10.39
C GLN A 196 -3.37 -9.22 10.58
N ASP A 197 -2.86 -10.38 10.97
CA ASP A 197 -1.51 -10.52 11.52
C ASP A 197 -0.58 -11.36 10.62
N ALA A 198 -1.15 -12.19 9.74
CA ALA A 198 -0.41 -12.97 8.75
C ALA A 198 -0.75 -12.59 7.28
N PRO A 199 -0.66 -11.31 6.87
CA PRO A 199 -0.98 -10.87 5.50
C PRO A 199 -0.03 -11.43 4.43
N ASN A 200 1.18 -11.86 4.84
CA ASN A 200 2.13 -12.54 3.95
C ASN A 200 1.76 -14.01 3.71
N CYS A 201 0.71 -14.52 4.36
CA CYS A 201 0.22 -15.88 4.21
C CYS A 201 -1.01 -15.97 3.28
N THR A 202 -1.38 -14.87 2.63
CA THR A 202 -2.43 -14.84 1.60
C THR A 202 -1.79 -14.63 0.25
N THR A 203 -1.86 -15.63 -0.63
CA THR A 203 -1.51 -15.47 -2.05
C THR A 203 -2.54 -14.59 -2.73
N TYR A 204 -2.15 -13.41 -3.18
CA TYR A 204 -2.99 -12.61 -4.07
C TYR A 204 -2.87 -13.17 -5.49
N TYR A 205 -3.99 -13.67 -6.01
CA TYR A 205 -4.14 -13.95 -7.44
C TYR A 205 -4.80 -12.74 -8.10
N GLY A 206 -4.29 -12.38 -9.28
CA GLY A 206 -4.76 -11.21 -9.98
C GLY A 206 -4.24 -11.15 -11.40
N ALA A 207 -4.40 -9.99 -12.01
CA ALA A 207 -3.85 -9.70 -13.31
C ALA A 207 -2.40 -9.24 -13.16
N CYS A 208 -1.48 -9.94 -13.83
CA CYS A 208 -0.08 -9.57 -13.91
C CYS A 208 0.22 -8.95 -15.26
N CYS A 209 0.87 -7.79 -15.24
CA CYS A 209 1.16 -7.05 -16.43
C CYS A 209 2.64 -7.04 -16.78
N PHE A 210 2.97 -7.29 -18.03
CA PHE A 210 4.35 -7.29 -18.54
C PHE A 210 4.65 -6.07 -19.43
N GLY A 211 3.71 -5.12 -19.51
CA GLY A 211 3.80 -3.90 -20.31
C GLY A 211 3.05 -4.04 -21.64
N ASP A 212 3.47 -5.00 -22.46
CA ASP A 212 2.90 -5.31 -23.77
C ASP A 212 1.82 -6.40 -23.73
N TYR A 213 1.71 -7.15 -22.63
CA TYR A 213 0.61 -8.11 -22.46
C TYR A 213 0.26 -8.31 -20.98
N CYS A 214 -0.94 -8.82 -20.75
CA CYS A 214 -1.47 -9.12 -19.42
C CYS A 214 -1.83 -10.60 -19.29
N VAL A 215 -1.56 -11.18 -18.12
CA VAL A 215 -1.90 -12.57 -17.79
C VAL A 215 -2.80 -12.61 -16.56
N ASN A 216 -3.94 -13.28 -16.69
CA ASN A 216 -4.91 -13.48 -15.62
C ASN A 216 -4.47 -14.54 -14.62
N ASN A 217 -4.96 -14.42 -13.38
CA ASN A 217 -4.82 -15.42 -12.33
C ASN A 217 -3.35 -15.80 -12.07
N VAL A 218 -2.48 -14.80 -12.09
CA VAL A 218 -1.07 -14.91 -11.72
C VAL A 218 -0.95 -14.57 -10.25
N GLU A 219 -0.12 -15.32 -9.54
CA GLU A 219 0.28 -15.00 -8.17
C GLU A 219 1.17 -13.74 -8.16
N GLU A 220 0.95 -12.83 -7.20
CA GLU A 220 1.73 -11.57 -7.06
C GLU A 220 3.24 -11.80 -7.10
N TYR A 221 3.76 -12.73 -6.30
CA TYR A 221 5.19 -13.05 -6.29
C TYR A 221 5.67 -13.58 -7.63
N ALA A 222 4.87 -14.45 -8.29
CA ALA A 222 5.18 -14.95 -9.62
C ALA A 222 5.19 -13.81 -10.66
N CYS A 223 4.34 -12.80 -10.50
CA CYS A 223 4.34 -11.62 -11.35
C CYS A 223 5.67 -10.88 -11.24
N GLU A 224 6.10 -10.55 -10.02
CA GLU A 224 7.33 -9.79 -9.77
C GLU A 224 8.59 -10.52 -10.27
N VAL A 225 8.74 -11.81 -9.95
CA VAL A 225 9.96 -12.56 -10.30
C VAL A 225 10.07 -12.91 -11.77
N ASN A 226 8.94 -12.95 -12.49
CA ASN A 226 8.94 -13.15 -13.95
C ASN A 226 9.06 -11.82 -14.72
N GLY A 227 9.30 -10.70 -14.03
CA GLY A 227 9.50 -9.40 -14.67
C GLY A 227 8.21 -8.69 -15.03
N GLY A 228 7.11 -9.00 -14.34
CA GLY A 228 5.89 -8.23 -14.39
C GLY A 228 6.15 -6.79 -13.91
N TYR A 229 5.68 -5.84 -14.68
CA TYR A 229 5.81 -4.41 -14.42
C TYR A 229 4.82 -3.95 -13.33
N SER A 230 3.64 -4.55 -13.27
CA SER A 230 2.59 -4.21 -12.30
C SER A 230 1.66 -5.38 -12.03
N PHE A 231 1.14 -5.46 -10.81
CA PHE A 231 0.21 -6.49 -10.36
C PHE A 231 -1.06 -5.86 -9.79
N TRP A 232 -2.22 -6.40 -10.18
CA TRP A 232 -3.53 -5.95 -9.69
C TRP A 232 -4.29 -7.12 -9.04
N ALA A 233 -4.26 -7.15 -7.71
CA ALA A 233 -4.92 -8.17 -6.91
C ALA A 233 -6.43 -8.23 -7.18
N PHE A 234 -6.97 -9.44 -7.33
CA PHE A 234 -8.40 -9.71 -7.56
C PHE A 234 -9.02 -9.10 -8.82
N SER A 235 -8.21 -8.47 -9.68
CA SER A 235 -8.64 -7.96 -10.98
C SER A 235 -8.35 -8.95 -12.09
N SER A 236 -9.04 -8.78 -13.21
CA SER A 236 -8.74 -9.48 -14.47
C SER A 236 -8.19 -8.52 -15.52
N CYS A 237 -7.45 -9.04 -16.50
CA CYS A 237 -6.92 -8.26 -17.61
C CYS A 237 -8.02 -7.54 -18.42
N ASP A 238 -9.22 -8.11 -18.49
CA ASP A 238 -10.37 -7.49 -19.16
C ASP A 238 -10.82 -6.18 -18.48
N GLU A 239 -10.52 -6.04 -17.18
CA GLU A 239 -10.82 -4.84 -16.38
C GLU A 239 -9.69 -3.81 -16.43
N LEU A 240 -8.55 -4.12 -17.05
CA LEU A 240 -7.36 -3.26 -17.12
C LEU A 240 -7.11 -2.68 -18.51
N THR A 241 -8.07 -2.80 -19.43
CA THR A 241 -7.96 -2.31 -20.82
C THR A 241 -7.79 -0.79 -20.95
N ASP A 242 -8.04 -0.03 -19.89
CA ASP A 242 -7.90 1.43 -19.80
C ASP A 242 -6.66 1.87 -18.99
N VAL A 243 -5.90 0.92 -18.45
CA VAL A 243 -4.66 1.18 -17.71
C VAL A 243 -3.50 1.19 -18.71
N GLU A 244 -2.97 2.37 -19.02
CA GLU A 244 -1.92 2.60 -20.04
C GLU A 244 -0.70 1.67 -19.91
N GLU A 245 -0.28 1.36 -18.68
CA GLU A 245 0.83 0.43 -18.38
C GLU A 245 0.48 -1.05 -18.57
N CYS A 246 -0.79 -1.36 -18.87
CA CYS A 246 -1.29 -2.72 -18.99
C CYS A 246 -2.17 -3.04 -20.19
N VAL A 247 -2.17 -2.14 -21.17
CA VAL A 247 -2.79 -2.41 -22.47
C VAL A 247 -1.72 -2.96 -23.40
N ASP A 248 -1.98 -4.12 -24.00
CA ASP A 248 -1.32 -4.52 -25.24
C ASP A 248 -1.55 -3.40 -26.25
N GLN A 249 -0.52 -2.59 -26.48
CA GLN A 249 -0.59 -1.49 -27.45
C GLN A 249 -0.64 -2.17 -28.81
N VAL A 250 -1.84 -2.50 -29.27
CA VAL A 250 -2.06 -2.97 -30.64
C VAL A 250 -1.63 -1.82 -31.53
N LEU A 251 -0.41 -1.93 -32.04
CA LEU A 251 0.23 -0.96 -32.91
C LEU A 251 -0.43 -1.05 -34.29
N LEU A 252 -1.51 -0.29 -34.46
CA LEU A 252 -2.24 -0.21 -35.71
C LEU A 252 -1.48 0.68 -36.70
N GLY A 253 -1.57 0.33 -37.98
CA GLY A 253 -1.00 1.11 -39.07
C GLY A 253 -1.60 0.74 -40.42
N ALA A 254 -1.12 1.44 -41.45
CA ALA A 254 -1.48 1.21 -42.84
C ALA A 254 -0.95 -0.14 -43.34
N CYS A 255 -1.84 -0.90 -43.96
CA CYS A 255 -1.57 -2.15 -44.63
C CYS A 255 -2.03 -2.07 -46.08
N CYS A 256 -1.12 -2.35 -47.02
CA CYS A 256 -1.44 -2.44 -48.44
C CYS A 256 -1.68 -3.89 -48.84
N VAL A 257 -2.91 -4.21 -49.21
CA VAL A 257 -3.35 -5.53 -49.65
C VAL A 257 -3.58 -5.52 -51.16
N GLU A 258 -3.08 -6.54 -51.86
CA GLU A 258 -3.22 -6.71 -53.32
C GLU A 258 -2.77 -5.48 -54.15
N ASN A 259 -1.83 -4.67 -53.63
CA ASN A 259 -1.28 -3.47 -54.30
C ASN A 259 -2.34 -2.46 -54.76
N ALA A 260 -3.47 -2.38 -54.05
CA ALA A 260 -4.54 -1.42 -54.37
C ALA A 260 -5.43 -1.05 -53.18
N LEU A 261 -5.53 -1.91 -52.16
CA LEU A 261 -6.40 -1.69 -51.01
C LEU A 261 -5.58 -1.28 -49.79
N CYS A 262 -5.80 -0.06 -49.30
CA CYS A 262 -5.18 0.42 -48.07
C CYS A 262 -6.13 0.28 -46.88
N TYR A 263 -5.65 -0.32 -45.78
CA TYR A 263 -6.35 -0.41 -44.50
C TYR A 263 -5.52 0.30 -43.43
N SER A 264 -6.06 1.34 -42.77
CA SER A 264 -5.33 2.15 -41.77
C SER A 264 -5.30 1.55 -40.37
N ASP A 265 -6.12 0.53 -40.11
CA ASP A 265 -6.42 0.04 -38.77
C ASP A 265 -6.01 -1.43 -38.63
N PHE A 266 -4.89 -1.83 -39.24
CA PHE A 266 -4.38 -3.20 -39.19
C PHE A 266 -3.15 -3.27 -38.28
N ASP A 267 -3.09 -4.31 -37.44
CA ASP A 267 -1.82 -4.73 -36.83
C ASP A 267 -0.96 -5.53 -37.83
N GLU A 268 0.32 -5.70 -37.54
CA GLU A 268 1.28 -6.37 -38.43
C GLU A 268 0.84 -7.81 -38.79
N LEU A 269 0.28 -8.55 -37.83
CA LEU A 269 -0.14 -9.93 -38.04
C LEU A 269 -1.41 -10.01 -38.90
N GLN A 270 -2.38 -9.14 -38.64
CA GLN A 270 -3.56 -8.99 -39.50
C GLN A 270 -3.15 -8.62 -40.92
N CYS A 271 -2.22 -7.69 -41.10
CA CYS A 271 -1.72 -7.33 -42.44
C CYS A 271 -1.09 -8.52 -43.17
N PHE A 272 -0.27 -9.29 -42.46
CA PHE A 272 0.34 -10.51 -42.99
C PHE A 272 -0.69 -11.58 -43.37
N ASP A 273 -1.73 -11.78 -42.56
CA ASP A 273 -2.81 -12.75 -42.80
C ASP A 273 -3.61 -12.42 -44.09
N TYR A 274 -3.69 -11.14 -44.46
CA TYR A 274 -4.27 -10.68 -45.71
C TYR A 274 -3.27 -10.65 -46.88
N ASN A 275 -2.07 -11.22 -46.72
CA ASN A 275 -1.00 -11.15 -47.73
C ASN A 275 -0.63 -9.70 -48.11
N GLY A 276 -0.74 -8.76 -47.17
CA GLY A 276 -0.43 -7.35 -47.37
C GLY A 276 0.98 -6.95 -46.91
N GLU A 277 1.39 -5.74 -47.29
CA GLU A 277 2.60 -5.07 -46.83
C GLU A 277 2.26 -4.04 -45.75
N TRP A 278 2.89 -4.16 -44.59
CA TRP A 278 2.63 -3.30 -43.42
C TRP A 278 3.65 -2.17 -43.33
N PHE A 279 3.17 -0.94 -43.14
CA PHE A 279 4.00 0.28 -43.18
C PHE A 279 4.41 0.79 -41.80
N GLY A 280 4.16 0.01 -40.75
CA GLY A 280 4.53 0.33 -39.38
C GLY A 280 3.43 1.04 -38.57
N PRO A 281 3.65 1.22 -37.26
CA PRO A 281 2.69 1.87 -36.36
C PRO A 281 2.42 3.33 -36.75
N ASP A 282 1.22 3.82 -36.46
CA ASP A 282 0.76 5.20 -36.70
C ASP A 282 0.80 5.64 -38.18
N SER A 283 1.06 4.70 -39.08
CA SER A 283 1.01 4.94 -40.52
C SER A 283 -0.44 4.95 -41.01
N SER A 284 -0.74 5.79 -42.01
CA SER A 284 -2.12 6.07 -42.43
C SER A 284 -2.24 6.07 -43.95
N CYS A 285 -3.37 5.56 -44.44
CA CYS A 285 -3.78 5.59 -45.84
C CYS A 285 -4.06 7.01 -46.39
N GLU A 286 -3.99 8.04 -45.55
CA GLU A 286 -3.99 9.43 -46.02
C GLU A 286 -2.65 9.85 -46.64
N ILE A 287 -1.57 9.16 -46.27
CA ILE A 287 -0.19 9.45 -46.72
C ILE A 287 0.33 8.31 -47.59
N ILE A 288 -0.01 7.07 -47.25
CA ILE A 288 0.43 5.89 -47.98
C ILE A 288 -0.54 5.60 -49.11
N ASP A 289 -0.02 5.67 -50.33
CA ASP A 289 -0.72 5.17 -51.51
C ASP A 289 -0.32 3.71 -51.73
N CYS A 290 -1.32 2.82 -51.70
CA CYS A 290 -1.10 1.39 -51.94
C CYS A 290 -1.11 1.04 -53.42
N ILE A 291 -1.43 2.00 -54.29
CA ILE A 291 -1.27 1.86 -55.72
C ILE A 291 0.20 2.13 -56.01
N ASP A 292 0.90 1.11 -56.48
CA ASP A 292 2.24 1.26 -57.04
C ASP A 292 2.12 2.21 -58.24
N PRO A 293 2.73 3.40 -58.23
CA PRO A 293 2.53 4.36 -59.30
C PRO A 293 3.00 3.75 -60.62
N ASN A 294 2.16 3.83 -61.64
CA ASN A 294 2.59 3.52 -63.00
C ASN A 294 3.49 4.66 -63.50
N GLY A 295 4.54 4.30 -64.22
CA GLY A 295 5.50 5.26 -64.75
C GLY A 295 6.07 4.81 -66.08
N ALA A 296 6.79 5.72 -66.74
CA ALA A 296 7.46 5.42 -67.99
C ALA A 296 8.64 4.48 -67.72
N CYS A 297 8.57 3.27 -68.26
CA CYS A 297 9.68 2.33 -68.29
C CYS A 297 10.39 2.41 -69.64
N CYS A 298 11.65 2.83 -69.62
CA CYS A 298 12.49 2.89 -70.81
C CYS A 298 13.42 1.68 -70.89
N TYR A 299 13.28 0.87 -71.93
CA TYR A 299 14.18 -0.24 -72.22
C TYR A 299 14.60 -0.19 -73.69
N GLU A 300 15.92 -0.20 -73.92
CA GLU A 300 16.54 0.03 -75.23
C GLU A 300 16.02 1.31 -75.92
N ASN A 301 15.01 1.19 -76.79
CA ASN A 301 14.41 2.27 -77.58
C ASN A 301 12.86 2.22 -77.54
N ASP A 302 12.27 1.49 -76.61
CA ASP A 302 10.82 1.38 -76.44
C ASP A 302 10.41 1.95 -75.08
N CYS A 303 9.21 2.54 -75.03
CA CYS A 303 8.60 3.01 -73.78
C CYS A 303 7.32 2.27 -73.51
N GLN A 304 7.16 1.82 -72.28
CA GLN A 304 5.89 1.29 -71.80
C GLN A 304 5.53 1.89 -70.44
N ILE A 305 4.25 2.17 -70.24
CA ILE A 305 3.73 2.53 -68.91
C ILE A 305 3.56 1.23 -68.13
N LEU A 306 4.48 1.00 -67.20
CA LEU A 306 4.58 -0.21 -66.40
C LEU A 306 4.57 0.14 -64.91
N TYR A 307 4.50 -0.86 -64.06
CA TYR A 307 4.87 -0.70 -62.65
C TYR A 307 6.40 -0.73 -62.48
N GLN A 308 6.94 -0.11 -61.42
CA GLN A 308 8.38 -0.09 -61.13
C GLN A 308 8.98 -1.50 -61.21
N TRP A 309 8.36 -2.48 -60.56
CA TRP A 309 8.85 -3.86 -60.55
C TRP A 309 8.80 -4.56 -61.93
N GLU A 310 7.83 -4.21 -62.79
CA GLU A 310 7.76 -4.73 -64.17
C GLU A 310 8.85 -4.13 -65.05
N CYS A 311 9.25 -2.89 -64.75
CA CYS A 311 10.34 -2.21 -65.41
C CYS A 311 11.70 -2.79 -65.00
N ASP A 312 11.90 -3.00 -63.70
CA ASP A 312 13.12 -3.61 -63.15
C ASP A 312 13.34 -5.02 -63.70
N ASN A 313 12.27 -5.82 -63.85
CA ASN A 313 12.34 -7.15 -64.46
C ASN A 313 12.75 -7.15 -65.94
N GLN A 314 12.57 -6.01 -66.61
CA GLN A 314 12.98 -5.81 -67.99
C GLN A 314 14.35 -5.14 -68.09
N ASP A 315 15.07 -4.96 -66.97
CA ASP A 315 16.29 -4.16 -66.90
C ASP A 315 16.11 -2.74 -67.49
N GLY A 316 14.89 -2.19 -67.38
CA GLY A 316 14.54 -0.85 -67.85
C GLY A 316 14.78 0.23 -66.80
N PHE A 317 14.84 1.48 -67.24
CA PHE A 317 14.88 2.66 -66.36
C PHE A 317 13.47 3.20 -66.14
N PHE A 318 13.03 3.26 -64.88
CA PHE A 318 11.70 3.73 -64.50
C PHE A 318 11.67 5.22 -64.14
N TYR A 319 10.67 5.93 -64.65
CA TYR A 319 10.36 7.32 -64.33
C TYR A 319 8.95 7.43 -63.76
N GLU A 320 8.86 7.74 -62.48
CA GLU A 320 7.60 7.86 -61.72
C GLU A 320 6.71 9.00 -62.27
N GLU A 321 5.40 8.74 -62.36
CA GLU A 321 4.36 9.70 -62.80
C GLU A 321 4.56 10.31 -64.21
N GLN A 322 5.44 9.75 -65.04
CA GLN A 322 5.69 10.23 -66.40
C GLN A 322 4.97 9.39 -67.48
N GLU A 323 4.51 10.07 -68.54
CA GLU A 323 4.00 9.42 -69.75
C GLU A 323 5.16 9.01 -70.69
N CYS A 324 4.86 8.14 -71.67
CA CYS A 324 5.82 7.55 -72.60
C CYS A 324 6.35 8.50 -73.69
N ASP A 325 6.56 9.76 -73.32
CA ASP A 325 7.13 10.80 -74.17
C ASP A 325 8.64 11.01 -73.89
N ILE A 326 9.19 10.31 -72.88
CA ILE A 326 10.55 10.53 -72.35
C ILE A 326 11.57 9.44 -72.76
N CYS A 327 11.16 8.34 -73.42
CA CYS A 327 12.12 7.28 -73.84
C CYS A 327 12.72 7.47 -75.23
N SER A 328 12.76 8.70 -75.73
CA SER A 328 13.81 9.10 -76.66
C SER A 328 14.91 9.74 -75.81
N PRO A 329 16.14 9.22 -75.77
CA PRO A 329 17.21 9.80 -74.99
C PRO A 329 17.59 11.15 -75.62
N GLU A 330 16.90 12.23 -75.28
CA GLU A 330 17.64 13.46 -75.01
C GLU A 330 18.57 13.06 -73.86
N CYS A 331 19.86 12.88 -74.15
CA CYS A 331 20.83 12.57 -73.11
C CYS A 331 20.55 13.50 -71.93
N LEU A 332 20.22 12.96 -70.77
CA LEU A 332 19.98 13.78 -69.56
C LEU A 332 21.21 14.65 -69.21
N LEU A 333 22.35 14.30 -69.78
CA LEU A 333 23.65 14.93 -69.66
C LEU A 333 24.01 15.84 -70.86
N ASP A 334 23.17 15.88 -71.91
CA ASP A 334 23.22 16.86 -73.00
C ASP A 334 22.33 18.06 -72.61
N LEU A 335 22.91 18.92 -71.79
CA LEU A 335 22.27 20.12 -71.25
C LEU A 335 21.99 21.17 -72.33
N ASN A 336 22.54 21.01 -73.54
CA ASN A 336 22.39 21.96 -74.63
C ASN A 336 21.59 21.43 -75.83
N GLN A 337 21.13 20.18 -75.76
CA GLN A 337 20.29 19.49 -76.74
C GLN A 337 20.94 19.44 -78.14
N ASP A 338 22.26 19.22 -78.22
CA ASP A 338 23.01 19.04 -79.48
C ASP A 338 23.29 17.57 -79.85
N GLU A 339 22.60 16.64 -79.19
CA GLU A 339 22.69 15.18 -79.33
C GLU A 339 24.06 14.60 -78.91
N HIS A 340 24.87 15.35 -78.15
CA HIS A 340 26.22 14.94 -77.74
C HIS A 340 26.58 15.43 -76.34
N VAL A 341 26.86 14.51 -75.40
CA VAL A 341 27.47 14.86 -74.11
C VAL A 341 28.94 15.23 -74.32
N ASN A 342 29.24 16.52 -74.31
CA ASN A 342 30.56 17.03 -74.66
C ASN A 342 30.97 18.27 -73.83
N ILE A 343 31.90 19.05 -74.38
CA ILE A 343 32.38 20.26 -73.73
C ILE A 343 31.28 21.32 -73.59
N GLY A 344 30.27 21.31 -74.47
CA GLY A 344 29.08 22.16 -74.37
C GLY A 344 28.37 21.98 -73.04
N ASP A 345 28.14 20.73 -72.64
CA ASP A 345 27.42 20.38 -71.41
C ASP A 345 28.25 20.61 -70.16
N LEU A 346 29.53 20.27 -70.22
CA LEU A 346 30.46 20.58 -69.13
C LEU A 346 30.52 22.10 -68.84
N LEU A 347 30.42 22.93 -69.87
CA LEU A 347 30.39 24.38 -69.70
C LEU A 347 29.09 24.86 -69.04
N ASN A 348 27.97 24.16 -69.23
CA ASN A 348 26.73 24.43 -68.52
C ASN A 348 26.86 24.10 -67.01
N ILE A 349 27.50 22.99 -66.65
CA ILE A 349 27.82 22.67 -65.23
C ILE A 349 28.68 23.77 -64.58
N ILE A 350 29.72 24.22 -65.28
CA ILE A 350 30.61 25.26 -64.74
C ILE A 350 29.89 26.62 -64.64
N ALA A 351 28.99 26.93 -65.57
CA ALA A 351 28.22 28.17 -65.56
C ALA A 351 27.30 28.26 -64.34
N ASP A 352 26.73 27.13 -63.92
CA ASP A 352 25.75 27.03 -62.85
C ASP A 352 26.36 26.54 -61.52
N TRP A 353 27.69 26.55 -61.40
CA TRP A 353 28.39 26.01 -60.24
C TRP A 353 27.93 26.61 -58.91
N GLY A 354 27.50 25.76 -57.99
CA GLY A 354 27.02 26.13 -56.66
C GLY A 354 25.60 26.69 -56.63
N LEU A 355 24.87 26.66 -57.75
CA LEU A 355 23.44 26.95 -57.77
C LEU A 355 22.65 25.76 -57.25
N THR A 356 21.50 26.07 -56.66
CA THR A 356 20.46 25.11 -56.26
C THR A 356 19.29 25.26 -57.22
N GLU A 357 18.52 24.21 -57.47
CA GLU A 357 17.39 24.23 -58.44
C GLU A 357 17.83 24.59 -59.87
N SER A 358 18.99 24.08 -60.30
CA SER A 358 19.50 24.27 -61.66
C SER A 358 19.34 22.98 -62.48
N PRO A 359 19.02 23.08 -63.79
CA PRO A 359 19.08 21.93 -64.70
C PRO A 359 20.47 21.28 -64.81
N ALA A 360 21.52 21.96 -64.34
CA ALA A 360 22.88 21.42 -64.27
C ALA A 360 23.12 20.53 -63.04
N ASP A 361 22.17 20.42 -62.11
CA ASP A 361 22.20 19.45 -61.00
C ASP A 361 21.73 18.09 -61.53
N VAL A 362 22.62 17.43 -62.27
CA VAL A 362 22.33 16.15 -62.93
C VAL A 362 22.35 14.97 -61.96
N THR A 363 22.83 15.17 -60.73
CA THR A 363 22.76 14.17 -59.65
C THR A 363 21.50 14.27 -58.80
N GLY A 364 20.79 15.40 -58.85
CA GLY A 364 19.59 15.66 -58.07
C GLY A 364 19.88 15.81 -56.57
N ASP A 365 21.11 16.14 -56.19
CA ASP A 365 21.52 16.27 -54.79
C ASP A 365 21.18 17.65 -54.19
N GLY A 366 20.60 18.53 -55.01
CA GLY A 366 20.13 19.86 -54.67
C GLY A 366 21.16 20.97 -54.93
N VAL A 367 22.38 20.64 -55.41
CA VAL A 367 23.42 21.64 -55.65
C VAL A 367 24.41 21.24 -56.75
N VAL A 368 24.61 22.11 -57.75
CA VAL A 368 25.59 21.89 -58.82
C VAL A 368 27.02 21.92 -58.27
N ASN A 369 27.70 20.78 -58.29
CA ASN A 369 29.02 20.62 -57.69
C ASN A 369 29.92 19.63 -58.47
N VAL A 370 30.97 19.14 -57.81
CA VAL A 370 31.93 18.21 -58.42
C VAL A 370 31.29 16.87 -58.80
N SER A 371 30.26 16.45 -58.08
CA SER A 371 29.50 15.22 -58.36
C SER A 371 28.84 15.29 -59.74
N ASP A 372 28.19 16.41 -60.07
CA ASP A 372 27.55 16.65 -61.37
C ASP A 372 28.55 16.67 -62.51
N LEU A 373 29.69 17.34 -62.29
CA LEU A 373 30.78 17.39 -63.27
C LEU A 373 31.34 16.00 -63.56
N LEU A 374 31.51 15.16 -62.53
CA LEU A 374 32.01 13.80 -62.72
C LEU A 374 31.02 12.93 -63.50
N LEU A 375 29.72 13.16 -63.34
CA LEU A 375 28.69 12.43 -64.09
C LEU A 375 28.74 12.74 -65.59
N ILE A 376 28.89 14.03 -65.96
CA ILE A 376 29.09 14.46 -67.37
C ILE A 376 30.35 13.84 -67.97
N ILE A 377 31.48 13.90 -67.25
CA ILE A 377 32.75 13.34 -67.76
C ILE A 377 32.69 11.82 -67.92
N SER A 378 31.93 11.14 -67.06
CA SER A 378 31.80 9.68 -67.12
C SER A 378 30.97 9.17 -68.29
N ASN A 379 30.15 10.02 -68.92
CA ASN A 379 29.23 9.67 -70.02
C ASN A 379 29.51 10.50 -71.29
N TRP A 380 30.78 10.80 -71.55
CA TRP A 380 31.21 11.63 -72.67
C TRP A 380 31.01 10.91 -74.02
N GLY A 381 30.34 11.54 -74.97
CA GLY A 381 30.11 10.97 -76.30
C GLY A 381 28.77 11.36 -76.94
N PRO A 382 28.47 10.81 -78.12
CA PRO A 382 27.13 10.93 -78.71
C PRO A 382 26.09 10.25 -77.82
N CYS A 383 24.85 10.73 -77.90
CA CYS A 383 23.69 10.04 -77.38
C CYS A 383 23.38 8.82 -78.26
N GLU A 384 23.72 7.61 -77.77
CA GLU A 384 23.43 6.33 -78.44
C GLU A 384 22.34 5.54 -77.73
#